data_AF-A0A840KL94-F1
#
_entry.id   AF-A0A840KL94-F1
#
_cell.length_a   1.000
_cell.length_b   1.000
_cell.length_c   1.000
_cell.angle_alpha   90.00
_cell.angle_beta   90.00
_cell.angle_gamma   90.00
#
_symmetry.space_group_name_H-M   'P 1'
#
loop_
_entity.id
_entity.type
_entity.pdbx_description
1 polymer ?
#
loop_
_entity_poly.entity_id
_entity_poly.type
_entity_poly.pdbx_seq_one_letter_code
_entity_poly.pdbx_strand_id
1 'polypeptide(L)' 'MGNLEFISEIKKNKNINLEDIVNVFIEKKVSKYQAFVLIRDNFNYKQLEIMYYLNLLYKDEEPNPFNEDFMNCLKEE' A
#
# COMPACT_ATOMS: atom_id res chain seq x y z
N MET A 1 -17.63 0.47 -6.43
CA MET A 1 -18.14 1.34 -5.34
C MET A 1 -17.68 0.92 -3.94
N GLY A 2 -17.16 -0.29 -3.69
CA GLY A 2 -16.75 -0.71 -2.33
C GLY A 2 -15.42 -0.15 -1.79
N ASN A 3 -14.53 0.34 -2.65
CA ASN A 3 -13.17 0.74 -2.20
C ASN A 3 -13.12 2.09 -1.44
N LEU A 4 -14.15 2.93 -1.54
CA LEU A 4 -14.14 4.28 -0.95
C LEU A 4 -14.69 4.32 0.49
N GLU A 5 -15.54 3.36 0.87
CA GLU A 5 -16.18 3.34 2.18
C GLU A 5 -15.17 3.00 3.28
N PHE A 6 -14.35 1.97 3.09
CA PHE A 6 -13.36 1.58 4.11
C PHE A 6 -12.21 2.60 4.23
N ILE A 7 -11.83 3.30 3.15
CA ILE A 7 -10.83 4.39 3.22
C ILE A 7 -11.34 5.51 4.13
N SER A 8 -12.63 5.83 4.04
CA SER A 8 -13.26 6.82 4.92
C SER A 8 -13.26 6.36 6.38
N GLU A 9 -13.39 5.06 6.64
CA GLU A 9 -13.28 4.50 8.00
C GLU A 9 -11.86 4.58 8.55
N ILE A 10 -10.85 4.22 7.74
CA ILE A 10 -9.43 4.35 8.11
C ILE A 10 -9.12 5.82 8.46
N LYS A 11 -9.57 6.78 7.64
CA LYS A 11 -9.34 8.22 7.89
C LYS A 11 -9.97 8.77 9.17
N LYS A 12 -11.03 8.13 9.69
CA LYS A 12 -11.63 8.53 10.99
C LYS A 12 -10.70 8.20 12.16
N ASN A 13 -9.78 7.25 11.97
CA ASN A 13 -8.87 6.80 13.00
C ASN A 13 -7.57 7.62 12.95
N LYS A 14 -7.47 8.65 13.78
CA LYS A 14 -6.37 9.63 13.73
C LYS A 14 -4.98 9.07 14.07
N ASN A 15 -4.90 7.89 14.67
CA ASN A 15 -3.64 7.26 15.11
C ASN A 15 -3.24 6.03 14.29
N ILE A 16 -3.87 5.80 13.14
CA ILE A 16 -3.53 4.65 12.31
C ILE A 16 -2.18 4.87 11.62
N ASN A 17 -1.29 3.89 11.68
CA ASN A 17 0.01 3.94 11.03
C ASN A 17 -0.05 3.30 9.63
N LEU A 18 1.00 3.48 8.83
CA LEU A 18 1.05 2.96 7.45
C LEU A 18 0.98 1.43 7.39
N GLU A 19 1.53 0.73 8.38
CA GLU A 19 1.49 -0.73 8.48
C GLU A 19 0.06 -1.24 8.61
N ASP A 20 -0.70 -0.67 9.55
CA ASP A 20 -2.11 -0.97 9.79
C ASP A 20 -2.95 -0.66 8.56
N ILE A 21 -2.68 0.46 7.88
CA ILE A 21 -3.34 0.80 6.61
C ILE A 21 -3.07 -0.31 5.60
N VAL A 22 -1.81 -0.69 5.36
CA VAL A 22 -1.47 -1.72 4.37
C VAL A 22 -2.11 -3.07 4.72
N ASN A 23 -2.14 -3.45 6.00
CA ASN A 23 -2.81 -4.68 6.45
C ASN A 23 -4.31 -4.67 6.14
N VAL A 24 -5.01 -3.55 6.36
CA VAL A 24 -6.43 -3.43 5.98
C VAL A 24 -6.61 -3.61 4.46
N PHE A 25 -5.70 -3.05 3.65
CA PHE A 25 -5.77 -3.22 2.20
C PHE A 25 -5.57 -4.68 1.77
N ILE A 26 -4.68 -5.41 2.44
CA ILE A 26 -4.48 -6.86 2.23
C ILE A 26 -5.74 -7.64 2.61
N GLU A 27 -6.32 -7.38 3.78
CA GLU A 27 -7.56 -8.04 4.23
C GLU A 27 -8.73 -7.80 3.27
N LYS A 28 -8.81 -6.60 2.70
CA LYS A 28 -9.81 -6.23 1.68
C LYS A 28 -9.49 -6.76 0.29
N LYS A 29 -8.39 -7.52 0.13
CA LYS A 29 -7.91 -8.09 -1.15
C LYS A 29 -7.76 -7.03 -2.23
N VAL A 30 -7.33 -5.83 -1.84
CA VAL A 30 -6.95 -4.79 -2.80
C VAL A 30 -5.65 -5.23 -3.46
N SER A 31 -5.50 -5.05 -4.78
CA SER A 31 -4.21 -5.36 -5.41
C SER A 31 -3.14 -4.37 -4.97
N LYS A 32 -1.88 -4.80 -4.92
CA LYS A 32 -0.78 -3.95 -4.41
C LYS A 32 -0.64 -2.62 -5.12
N TYR A 33 -0.80 -2.60 -6.45
CA TYR A 33 -0.79 -1.36 -7.22
C TYR A 33 -1.96 -0.43 -6.85
N GLN A 34 -3.18 -0.98 -6.70
CA GLN A 34 -4.31 -0.18 -6.24
C GLN A 34 -4.10 0.32 -4.82
N ALA A 35 -3.54 -0.50 -3.93
CA ALA A 35 -3.19 -0.09 -2.58
C ALA A 35 -2.18 1.06 -2.59
N PHE A 36 -1.13 1.00 -3.42
CA PHE A 36 -0.17 2.09 -3.60
C PHE A 36 -0.85 3.40 -4.01
N VAL A 37 -1.65 3.37 -5.07
CA VAL A 37 -2.35 4.56 -5.58
C VAL A 37 -3.28 5.14 -4.53
N LEU A 38 -4.11 4.29 -3.91
CA LEU A 38 -5.08 4.71 -2.91
C LEU A 38 -4.39 5.26 -1.66
N ILE A 39 -3.30 4.65 -1.20
CA ILE A 39 -2.56 5.14 -0.02
C ILE A 39 -1.90 6.48 -0.32
N ARG A 40 -1.23 6.60 -1.47
CA ARG A 40 -0.58 7.83 -1.94
C ARG A 40 -1.56 8.98 -2.03
N ASP A 41 -2.74 8.73 -2.60
CA ASP A 41 -3.72 9.78 -2.86
C ASP A 41 -4.53 10.18 -1.59
N ASN A 42 -4.49 9.36 -0.53
CA ASN A 42 -5.37 9.55 0.64
C ASN A 42 -4.68 9.75 1.99
N PHE A 43 -3.45 9.30 2.20
CA PHE A 43 -2.84 9.22 3.53
C PHE A 43 -1.51 9.99 3.70
N ASN A 44 -1.11 10.81 2.73
CA ASN A 44 0.03 11.74 2.81
C ASN A 44 1.36 11.11 3.28
N TYR A 45 1.61 9.85 2.91
CA TYR A 45 2.89 9.16 3.12
C TYR A 45 3.84 9.35 1.94
N LYS A 46 5.15 9.24 2.18
CA LYS A 46 6.15 9.26 1.11
C LYS A 46 6.02 8.01 0.25
N GLN A 47 6.21 8.17 -1.07
CA GLN A 47 6.09 7.04 -2.01
C GLN A 47 6.99 5.85 -1.63
N LEU A 48 8.26 6.11 -1.34
CA LEU A 48 9.21 5.06 -0.92
C LEU A 48 8.75 4.31 0.34
N GLU A 49 8.14 5.01 1.29
CA GLU A 49 7.64 4.44 2.54
C GLU A 49 6.44 3.53 2.28
N ILE A 50 5.49 3.98 1.45
CA ILE A 50 4.33 3.18 1.01
C ILE A 50 4.82 1.92 0.30
N MET A 51 5.76 2.05 -0.63
CA MET A 51 6.27 0.91 -1.39
C MET A 51 7.01 -0.08 -0.50
N TYR A 52 7.81 0.39 0.46
CA TYR A 52 8.47 -0.46 1.45
C TYR A 52 7.47 -1.33 2.22
N TYR A 53 6.43 -0.73 2.79
CA TYR A 53 5.41 -1.47 3.56
C TYR A 53 4.59 -2.40 2.68
N LEU A 54 4.22 -1.98 1.47
CA LEU A 54 3.55 -2.85 0.51
C LEU A 54 4.40 -4.06 0.16
N ASN A 55 5.71 -3.90 -0.06
CA ASN A 55 6.61 -5.02 -0.31
C ASN A 55 6.79 -5.94 0.89
N LEU A 56 6.90 -5.36 2.09
CA LEU A 56 7.08 -6.12 3.31
C LEU A 56 5.87 -7.00 3.63
N LEU A 57 4.66 -6.53 3.31
CA LEU A 57 3.41 -7.16 3.74
C LEU A 57 2.67 -7.92 2.62
N TYR A 58 2.75 -7.49 1.36
CA TYR A 58 2.22 -8.27 0.21
C TYR A 58 3.21 -9.38 -0.19
N LYS A 59 3.29 -10.43 0.64
CA LYS A 59 4.22 -11.55 0.44
C LYS A 59 3.76 -12.59 -0.60
N ASP A 60 2.47 -12.60 -0.95
CA ASP A 60 1.84 -13.63 -1.79
C ASP A 60 1.39 -13.14 -3.18
N GLU A 61 1.66 -11.89 -3.55
CA GLU A 61 1.36 -11.42 -4.91
C GLU A 61 2.46 -11.88 -5.87
N GLU A 62 2.06 -12.53 -6.98
CA GLU A 62 2.98 -12.89 -8.07
C GLU A 62 3.80 -11.67 -8.51
N PRO A 63 5.07 -11.87 -8.91
CA PRO A 63 5.90 -10.79 -9.42
C PRO A 63 5.18 -10.09 -10.59
N ASN A 64 4.83 -8.82 -10.38
CA ASN A 64 4.27 -7.96 -11.40
C ASN A 64 5.35 -6.94 -11.83
N PRO A 65 5.21 -6.29 -12.99
CA PRO A 65 6.20 -5.31 -13.48
C PRO A 65 6.50 -4.20 -12.46
N PHE A 66 5.53 -3.83 -11.64
CA PHE A 66 5.71 -2.87 -10.54
C PHE A 66 6.63 -3.42 -9.43
N ASN A 67 6.59 -4.72 -9.14
CA ASN A 67 7.51 -5.38 -8.20
C ASN A 67 8.94 -5.47 -8.77
N GLU A 68 9.10 -5.73 -10.07
CA GLU A 68 10.42 -5.79 -10.72
C GLU A 68 11.08 -4.40 -10.81
N ASP A 69 10.35 -3.38 -11.28
CA ASP A 69 10.86 -2.00 -11.31
C ASP A 69 11.26 -1.51 -9.92
N PHE A 70 10.49 -1.88 -8.88
CA PHE A 70 10.79 -1.48 -7.51
C PHE A 70 11.99 -2.21 -6.89
N MET A 71 12.12 -3.53 -7.11
CA MET A 71 13.29 -4.28 -6.63
C MET A 71 14.59 -3.80 -7.29
N ASN A 72 14.51 -3.23 -8.49
CA ASN A 72 15.65 -2.59 -9.13
C ASN A 72 15.95 -1.20 -8.53
N CYS A 73 14.94 -0.38 -8.22
CA CYS A 73 15.16 0.91 -7.54
C CYS A 73 15.79 0.79 -6.15
N LEU A 74 15.50 -0.26 -5.37
CA LEU A 74 16.10 -0.47 -4.05
C LEU A 74 17.53 -1.01 -4.09
N LYS A 75 18.00 -1.53 -5.24
CA LYS A 75 19.34 -2.13 -5.38
C LYS A 75 20.42 -1.13 -5.81
N GLU A 76 20.04 0.09 -6.20
CA GLU A 76 20.98 1.13 -6.66
C GLU A 76 21.46 2.09 -5.55
N GLU A 77 21.31 1.74 -4.27
CA GLU A 77 22.00 2.41 -3.14
C GLU A 77 23.30 1.70 -2.72
#